data_AF-A0A975GLX7-F1
#
_entry.id   AF-A0A975GLX7-F1
#
_cell.length_a   1.000
_cell.length_b   1.000
_cell.length_c   1.000
_cell.angle_alpha   90.00
_cell.angle_beta   90.00
_cell.angle_gamma   90.00
#
_symmetry.space_group_name_H-M   'P 1'
#
loop_
_entity.id
_entity.type
_entity.pdbx_description
1 polymer ?
#
loop_
_entity_poly.entity_id
_entity_poly.type
_entity_poly.pdbx_seq_one_letter_code
_entity_poly.pdbx_strand_id
1 'polypeptide(L)'
;MNKISKSYQEKLLKSLTDPDEAAAYLNAALDEGSDEVFLMALENVAEAQRRVSHSETKEGRKIRLSDLSEIFAGLRIRFVAQASAPKC
;
A
#
# COMPACT_ATOMS: atom_id res chain seq x y z
N MET A 1 -10.09 -23.72 -2.04
CA MET A 1 -9.87 -22.32 -1.63
C MET A 1 -11.10 -21.83 -0.88
N ASN A 2 -10.91 -21.51 0.40
CA ASN A 2 -11.97 -21.36 1.40
C ASN A 2 -12.69 -20.01 1.22
N LYS A 3 -14.02 -19.99 1.07
CA LYS A 3 -14.83 -18.78 0.76
C LYS A 3 -14.66 -17.64 1.78
N ILE A 4 -14.19 -17.97 2.98
CA ILE A 4 -13.94 -17.05 4.09
C ILE A 4 -12.82 -16.04 3.75
N SER A 5 -11.75 -16.46 3.06
CA SER A 5 -10.61 -15.58 2.76
C SER A 5 -10.98 -14.45 1.79
N LYS A 6 -11.88 -14.73 0.82
CA LYS A 6 -12.37 -13.71 -0.11
C LYS A 6 -13.13 -12.59 0.60
N SER A 7 -13.95 -12.93 1.60
CA SER A 7 -14.73 -11.94 2.35
C SER A 7 -13.87 -11.03 3.23
N TYR A 8 -12.78 -11.56 3.78
CA TYR A 8 -11.84 -10.77 4.57
C TYR A 8 -11.05 -9.81 3.69
N GLN A 9 -10.54 -10.31 2.56
CA GLN A 9 -9.77 -9.51 1.62
C GLN A 9 -10.61 -8.40 0.99
N GLU A 10 -11.89 -8.64 0.68
CA GLU A 10 -12.79 -7.59 0.20
C GLU A 10 -13.03 -6.49 1.24
N LYS A 11 -13.21 -6.85 2.52
CA LYS A 11 -13.37 -5.87 3.60
C LYS A 11 -12.10 -5.06 3.82
N LEU A 12 -10.94 -5.72 3.79
CA LEU A 12 -9.64 -5.07 3.89
C LEU A 12 -9.47 -4.05 2.76
N LEU A 13 -9.66 -4.46 1.52
CA LEU A 13 -9.52 -3.58 0.36
C LEU A 13 -10.51 -2.42 0.38
N LYS A 14 -11.71 -2.61 0.94
CA LYS A 14 -12.67 -1.52 1.16
C LYS A 14 -12.20 -0.54 2.24
N SER A 15 -11.52 -1.00 3.28
CA SER A 15 -10.93 -0.11 4.30
C SER A 15 -9.79 0.71 3.73
N LEU A 16 -8.93 0.07 2.93
CA LEU A 16 -7.73 0.69 2.34
C LEU A 16 -8.02 1.70 1.21
N THR A 17 -9.29 1.94 0.88
CA THR A 17 -9.67 3.07 0.02
C THR A 17 -9.53 4.41 0.74
N ASP A 18 -9.65 4.40 2.07
CA ASP A 18 -9.39 5.56 2.90
C ASP A 18 -7.86 5.75 3.04
N PRO A 19 -7.31 6.91 2.64
CA PRO A 19 -5.88 7.17 2.74
C PRO A 19 -5.35 7.07 4.18
N ASP A 20 -6.14 7.40 5.20
CA ASP A 20 -5.69 7.36 6.60
C ASP A 20 -5.55 5.91 7.10
N GLU A 21 -6.52 5.06 6.77
CA GLU A 21 -6.47 3.60 7.02
C GLU A 21 -5.32 2.94 6.25
N ALA A 22 -5.09 3.34 5.00
CA ALA A 22 -3.98 2.84 4.19
C ALA A 22 -2.61 3.21 4.80
N ALA A 23 -2.47 4.44 5.29
CA ALA A 23 -1.25 4.89 5.97
C ALA A 23 -1.02 4.11 7.28
N ALA A 24 -2.07 3.91 8.09
CA ALA A 24 -1.98 3.13 9.32
C ALA A 24 -1.56 1.67 9.03
N TYR A 25 -2.11 1.06 7.98
CA TYR A 25 -1.78 -0.30 7.57
C TYR A 25 -0.32 -0.44 7.10
N LEU A 26 0.19 0.52 6.32
CA LEU A 26 1.60 0.54 5.91
C LEU A 26 2.56 0.75 7.08
N ASN A 27 2.20 1.64 8.02
CA ASN A 27 3.00 1.86 9.22
C ASN A 27 3.07 0.60 10.10
N ALA A 28 1.94 -0.09 10.30
CA ALA A 28 1.93 -1.36 11.04
C ALA A 28 2.83 -2.43 10.38
N ALA A 29 2.86 -2.47 9.04
CA ALA A 29 3.75 -3.36 8.31
C ALA A 29 5.24 -2.99 8.43
N LEU A 30 5.56 -1.69 8.55
CA LEU A 30 6.92 -1.24 8.85
C LEU A 30 7.35 -1.59 10.28
N ASP A 31 6.44 -1.48 11.25
CA ASP A 31 6.70 -1.81 12.65
C ASP A 31 7.02 -3.30 12.86
N GLU A 32 6.48 -4.19 12.01
CA GLU A 32 6.86 -5.61 12.01
C GLU A 32 8.31 -5.85 11.51
N GLY A 33 8.93 -4.88 10.83
CA GLY A 33 10.33 -4.94 10.43
C GLY A 33 10.64 -5.98 9.33
N SER A 34 9.62 -6.44 8.60
CA SER A 34 9.76 -7.40 7.52
C SER A 34 9.41 -6.78 6.17
N ASP A 35 10.39 -6.76 5.26
CA ASP A 35 10.20 -6.26 3.89
C ASP A 35 9.09 -7.00 3.15
N GLU A 36 8.93 -8.30 3.39
CA GLU A 36 7.89 -9.11 2.75
C GLU A 36 6.48 -8.66 3.19
N VAL A 37 6.31 -8.35 4.48
CA VAL A 37 5.04 -7.87 5.03
C VAL A 37 4.72 -6.47 4.51
N PHE A 38 5.73 -5.60 4.45
CA PHE A 38 5.58 -4.26 3.90
C PHE A 38 5.22 -4.26 2.42
N LEU A 39 5.87 -5.11 1.61
CA LEU A 39 5.55 -5.25 0.18
C LEU A 39 4.15 -5.83 -0.04
N MET A 40 3.73 -6.80 0.76
CA MET A 40 2.36 -7.32 0.74
C MET A 40 1.34 -6.22 1.10
N ALA A 41 1.65 -5.40 2.11
CA ALA A 41 0.79 -4.29 2.50
C ALA A 41 0.66 -3.23 1.39
N LEU A 42 1.77 -2.91 0.72
CA LEU A 42 1.80 -2.03 -0.45
C LEU A 42 0.94 -2.57 -1.61
N GLU A 43 1.02 -3.87 -1.90
CA GLU A 43 0.20 -4.49 -2.94
C GLU A 43 -1.30 -4.36 -2.62
N ASN A 44 -1.69 -4.63 -1.37
CA ASN A 44 -3.08 -4.48 -0.91
C ASN A 44 -3.58 -3.03 -1.06
N VAL A 45 -2.77 -2.03 -0.67
CA VAL A 45 -3.12 -0.61 -0.82
C VAL A 45 -3.23 -0.22 -2.30
N ALA A 46 -2.30 -0.66 -3.14
CA ALA A 46 -2.35 -0.40 -4.58
C ALA A 46 -3.59 -1.03 -5.24
N GLU A 47 -3.95 -2.25 -4.84
CA GLU A 47 -5.17 -2.91 -5.31
C GLU A 47 -6.43 -2.14 -4.87
N ALA A 48 -6.49 -1.69 -3.62
CA ALA A 48 -7.60 -0.91 -3.11
C ALA A 48 -7.77 0.41 -3.88
N GLN A 49 -6.69 1.17 -4.07
CA GLN A 49 -6.71 2.46 -4.78
C GLN A 49 -7.08 2.32 -6.27
N ARG A 50 -6.66 1.23 -6.92
CA ARG A 50 -7.05 0.91 -8.30
C ARG A 50 -8.57 0.72 -8.43
N ARG A 51 -9.23 0.13 -7.42
CA ARG A 51 -10.69 -0.08 -7.41
C ARG A 51 -11.47 1.23 -7.32
N VAL A 52 -10.95 2.24 -6.60
CA VAL A 52 -11.60 3.56 -6.47
C VAL A 52 -11.40 4.40 -7.73
N SER A 53 -10.22 4.30 -8.35
CA SER A 53 -9.83 5.16 -9.49
C SER A 53 -10.48 4.78 -10.84
N HIS A 54 -11.46 3.86 -10.87
CA HIS A 54 -12.23 3.48 -12.07
C HIS A 54 -11.39 3.16 -13.34
N SER A 55 -10.14 2.72 -13.18
CA SER A 55 -9.34 2.20 -14.27
C SER A 55 -9.26 0.68 -14.13
N GLU A 56 -10.19 -0.01 -14.79
CA GLU A 56 -10.13 -1.45 -15.02
C GLU A 56 -8.91 -1.78 -15.90
N THR A 57 -7.70 -1.65 -15.36
CA THR A 57 -6.49 -2.16 -16.01
C THR A 57 -6.24 -3.56 -15.47
N LYS A 58 -7.07 -4.48 -15.96
CA LYS A 58 -6.73 -5.91 -15.99
C LYS A 58 -5.54 -6.03 -16.93
N GLU A 59 -4.34 -6.03 -16.38
CA GLU A 59 -3.19 -6.77 -16.90
C GLU A 59 -2.02 -6.56 -15.94
N GLY A 60 -1.19 -7.59 -15.76
CA GLY A 60 0.04 -7.57 -14.98
C GLY A 60 1.08 -6.56 -15.52
N ARG A 61 0.82 -5.26 -15.35
CA ARG A 61 1.82 -4.22 -15.56
C ARG A 61 2.69 -4.13 -14.31
N LYS A 62 3.96 -4.47 -14.50
CA LYS A 62 5.07 -4.09 -13.62
C LYS A 62 4.90 -2.61 -13.25
N ILE A 63 4.52 -2.34 -12.01
CA ILE A 63 4.35 -0.98 -11.48
C ILE A 63 5.67 -0.26 -11.70
N ARG A 64 5.66 0.82 -12.50
CA ARG A 64 6.86 1.64 -12.70
C ARG A 64 7.02 2.53 -11.47
N LEU A 65 8.27 2.85 -11.10
CA LEU A 65 8.51 3.79 -10.00
C LEU A 65 7.85 5.16 -10.22
N SER A 66 7.63 5.55 -11.48
CA SER A 66 6.86 6.76 -11.82
C SER A 66 5.41 6.67 -11.33
N ASP A 67 4.76 5.53 -11.50
CA ASP A 67 3.36 5.32 -11.10
C ASP A 67 3.23 5.34 -9.56
N LEU A 68 4.27 4.86 -8.86
CA LEU A 68 4.35 4.95 -7.41
C LEU A 68 4.40 6.40 -6.92
N SER A 69 5.03 7.32 -7.66
CA SER A 69 5.09 8.73 -7.23
C SER A 69 3.72 9.41 -7.23
N GLU A 70 2.83 9.06 -8.17
CA GLU A 70 1.45 9.55 -8.20
C GLU A 70 0.61 8.94 -7.06
N ILE A 71 0.81 7.65 -6.78
CA ILE A 71 0.15 6.97 -5.65
C ILE A 71 0.59 7.59 -4.31
N PHE A 72 1.89 7.79 -4.11
CA PHE A 72 2.42 8.40 -2.90
C PHE A 72 2.01 9.88 -2.74
N ALA A 73 1.90 10.62 -3.85
CA ALA A 73 1.35 11.97 -3.84
C ALA A 73 -0.14 11.99 -3.42
N GLY A 74 -0.93 11.03 -3.91
CA GLY A 74 -2.34 10.86 -3.53
C GLY A 74 -2.52 10.45 -2.08
N LEU A 75 -1.65 9.61 -1.54
CA LEU A 75 -1.63 9.17 -0.14
C LEU A 75 -0.99 10.21 0.81
N ARG A 76 -0.49 11.34 0.28
CA ARG A 76 0.23 12.38 1.04
C ARG A 76 1.39 11.85 1.90
N ILE A 77 1.98 10.72 1.51
CA ILE A 77 3.13 10.14 2.20
C ILE A 77 4.36 10.96 1.80
N ARG A 78 4.87 11.79 2.72
CA ARG A 78 6.17 12.44 2.57
C ARG A 78 7.24 11.47 3.02
N PHE A 79 8.09 11.05 2.08
CA PHE A 79 9.30 10.30 2.43
C PHE A 79 10.22 11.25 3.21
N VAL A 80 10.23 11.12 4.54
CA VAL A 80 11.22 11.79 5.38
C VAL A 80 12.47 10.90 5.31
N ALA A 81 13.45 11.31 4.51
CA ALA A 81 14.74 10.64 4.50
C ALA A 81 15.33 10.72 5.92
N GLN A 82 15.34 9.60 6.65
CA GLN A 82 15.95 9.52 7.96
C GLN A 82 17.46 9.52 7.77
N ALA A 83 18.05 10.71 7.73
CA ALA A 83 19.48 10.88 7.84
C ALA A 83 19.87 10.45 9.26
N SER A 84 20.30 9.20 9.41
CA SER A 84 20.99 8.75 10.61
C SER A 84 22.28 9.56 10.72
N ALA A 85 22.33 10.53 11.63
CA ALA A 85 23.53 11.28 11.92
C ALA A 85 24.66 10.32 12.35
N PRO A 86 25.90 10.54 11.92
CA PRO A 86 27.03 9.75 12.42
C PRO A 86 27.15 9.99 13.93
N LYS A 87 27.13 8.90 14.71
CA LYS A 87 27.50 8.95 16.12
C LYS A 87 29.00 9.27 16.17
N CYS A 88 29.34 10.44 16.69
CA CYS A 88 30.72 10.79 17.08
C CYS A 88 31.21 9.88 18.20
#